data_AF-A0A3B8Z6Y2-F1
#
_entry.id   AF-A0A3B8Z6Y2-F1
#
_cell.length_a   1.000
_cell.length_b   1.000
_cell.length_c   1.000
_cell.angle_alpha   90.00
_cell.angle_beta   90.00
_cell.angle_gamma   90.00
#
_symmetry.space_group_name_H-M   'P 1'
#
loop_
_entity.id
_entity.type
_entity.pdbx_description
1 polymer ?
#
loop_
_entity_poly.entity_id
_entity_poly.type
_entity_poly.pdbx_seq_one_letter_code
_entity_poly.pdbx_strand_id
1 'polypeptide(L)' 'MLNGSTVILAVGGGIAAYKAPELVRRLRDEGARVRVLLTRNAQQFVSRLTLQTL' A
#
# COMPACT_ATOMS: atom_id res chain seq x y z
N MET A 1 -0.53 -7.92 -15.04
CA MET A 1 0.77 -8.32 -15.67
C MET A 1 1.90 -8.41 -14.64
N LEU A 2 1.61 -8.65 -13.35
CA LEU A 2 2.57 -8.51 -12.25
C LEU A 2 2.82 -9.82 -11.49
N ASN A 3 2.39 -10.96 -12.04
CA ASN A 3 2.54 -12.28 -11.42
C ASN A 3 3.99 -12.56 -11.02
N GLY A 4 4.20 -12.76 -9.72
CA GLY A 4 5.51 -13.11 -9.16
C GLY A 4 6.43 -11.92 -8.88
N SER A 5 6.10 -10.72 -9.36
CA SER A 5 6.83 -9.48 -9.08
C SER A 5 6.71 -9.09 -7.60
N THR A 6 7.78 -8.52 -7.04
CA THR A 6 7.75 -7.94 -5.69
C THR A 6 7.75 -6.42 -5.81
N VAL A 7 6.74 -5.77 -5.22
CA VAL A 7 6.53 -4.32 -5.28
C VAL A 7 6.72 -3.73 -3.90
N ILE A 8 7.55 -2.69 -3.79
CA ILE A 8 7.64 -1.85 -2.60
C ILE A 8 6.78 -0.60 -2.83
N LEU A 9 5.75 -0.43 -2.00
CA LEU A 9 4.90 0.76 -2.00
C LEU A 9 5.28 1.66 -0.83
N ALA A 10 5.91 2.80 -1.11
CA ALA A 10 6.21 3.82 -0.11
C ALA A 10 5.13 4.92 -0.12
N VAL A 11 4.50 5.17 1.03
CA VAL A 11 3.40 6.14 1.16
C VAL A 11 3.85 7.35 1.99
N GLY A 12 3.78 8.53 1.36
CA GLY A 12 4.03 9.83 1.96
C GLY A 12 2.79 10.45 2.62
N GLY A 13 2.96 11.58 3.31
CA GLY A 13 1.90 12.28 4.07
C GLY A 13 1.04 13.25 3.25
N GLY A 14 0.64 12.87 2.05
CA GLY A 14 -0.31 13.65 1.25
C GLY A 14 -1.74 13.16 1.44
N ILE A 15 -2.74 13.99 1.10
CA ILE A 15 -4.15 13.60 1.24
C ILE A 15 -4.45 12.28 0.51
N ALA A 16 -3.81 12.01 -0.63
CA ALA A 16 -4.01 10.77 -1.39
C ALA A 16 -3.61 9.47 -0.66
N ALA A 17 -2.92 9.55 0.49
CA ALA A 17 -2.50 8.38 1.27
C ALA A 17 -3.66 7.48 1.72
N TYR A 18 -4.87 8.01 1.91
CA TYR A 18 -6.05 7.21 2.26
C TYR A 18 -6.42 6.18 1.18
N LYS A 19 -5.97 6.38 -0.07
CA LYS A 19 -6.22 5.46 -1.19
C LYS A 19 -5.21 4.32 -1.28
N ALA A 20 -4.16 4.32 -0.45
CA ALA A 20 -3.14 3.27 -0.45
C ALA A 20 -3.72 1.85 -0.29
N PRO A 21 -4.74 1.59 0.57
CA PRO A 21 -5.40 0.29 0.67
C PRO A 21 -5.93 -0.23 -0.67
N GLU A 22 -6.59 0.63 -1.43
CA GLU A 22 -7.16 0.26 -2.73
C GLU A 22 -6.05 -0.08 -3.74
N LEU A 23 -4.97 0.70 -3.76
CA LEU A 23 -3.82 0.43 -4.61
C LEU A 23 -3.16 -0.90 -4.28
N VAL A 24 -2.97 -1.20 -2.98
CA VAL A 24 -2.42 -2.50 -2.53
C VAL A 24 -3.29 -3.65 -3.02
N ARG A 25 -4.61 -3.54 -2.87
CA ARG A 25 -5.56 -4.56 -3.34
C ARG A 25 -5.40 -4.82 -4.83
N ARG A 26 -5.44 -3.76 -5.66
CA ARG A 26 -5.31 -3.88 -7.12
C ARG A 26 -3.98 -4.49 -7.55
N LEU A 27 -2.87 -4.12 -6.91
CA LEU A 27 -1.55 -4.70 -7.20
C LEU A 27 -1.50 -6.20 -6.87
N ARG A 28 -2.13 -6.63 -5.78
CA ARG A 28 -2.24 -8.04 -5.41
C ARG A 28 -3.17 -8.81 -6.35
N ASP A 29 -4.30 -8.21 -6.75
CA ASP A 29 -5.23 -8.78 -7.74
C ASP A 29 -4.50 -9.03 -9.09
N GLU A 30 -3.49 -8.23 -9.42
CA GLU A 30 -2.59 -8.44 -10.57
C GLU A 30 -1.44 -9.45 -10.34
N GLY A 31 -1.38 -10.09 -9.17
CA GLY A 31 -0.44 -11.13 -8.81
C GLY A 31 0.89 -10.66 -8.21
N ALA A 32 0.98 -9.39 -7.79
CA ALA A 32 2.18 -8.84 -7.17
C ALA A 32 2.26 -9.18 -5.67
N ARG A 33 3.48 -9.43 -5.17
CA ARG A 33 3.80 -9.46 -3.74
C ARG A 33 4.12 -8.03 -3.27
N VAL A 34 3.21 -7.42 -2.52
CA VAL A 34 3.32 -6.00 -2.11
C VAL A 34 3.84 -5.87 -0.69
N ARG A 35 4.88 -5.05 -0.50
CA ARG A 35 5.38 -4.61 0.82
C ARG A 35 5.19 -3.11 0.97
N VAL A 36 4.54 -2.68 2.04
CA VAL A 36 4.20 -1.27 2.24
C VAL A 36 5.09 -0.62 3.29
N LEU A 37 5.55 0.59 3.00
CA LEU A 37 6.28 1.48 3.90
C LEU A 37 5.46 2.75 4.10
N LEU A 38 5.32 3.21 5.35
CA LEU A 38 4.61 4.44 5.68
C LEU A 38 5.57 5.44 6.31
N THR A 39 5.50 6.70 5.87
CA THR A 39 6.03 7.83 6.64
C THR A 39 5.17 8.10 7.88
N ARG A 40 5.72 8.82 8.87
CA ARG A 40 4.96 9.23 10.07
C ARG A 40 3.70 10.03 9.71
N ASN A 41 3.79 10.91 8.72
CA ASN A 41 2.65 11.72 8.29
C ASN A 41 1.60 10.90 7.53
N ALA A 42 2.02 9.89 6.74
CA ALA A 42 1.07 8.97 6.10
C ALA A 42 0.20 8.20 7.11
N GLN A 43 0.76 7.90 8.29
CA GLN A 43 0.03 7.21 9.35
C GLN A 43 -1.15 8.02 9.92
N GLN A 44 -1.22 9.33 9.66
CA GLN A 44 -2.38 10.16 10.01
C GLN A 44 -3.58 9.91 9.09
N PHE A 45 -3.36 9.35 7.89
CA PHE A 45 -4.40 9.10 6.89
C PHE A 45 -4.73 7.62 6.72
N VAL A 46 -3.76 6.73 6.92
CA VAL A 46 -3.93 5.28 6.79
C VAL A 46 -3.11 4.53 7.83
N SER A 47 -3.73 3.57 8.52
CA SER A 47 -3.05 2.81 9.56
C SER A 47 -2.23 1.65 8.99
N ARG A 48 -1.20 1.22 9.74
CA ARG A 48 -0.43 0.00 9.41
C ARG A 48 -1.32 -1.24 9.44
N LEU A 49 -2.20 -1.33 10.42
CA LEU A 49 -3.10 -2.48 10.62
C LEU A 49 -3.99 -2.69 9.39
N THR A 50 -4.60 -1.61 8.87
CA THR A 50 -5.43 -1.66 7.66
C THR A 50 -4.70 -2.24 6.45
N LEU A 51 -3.39 -1.99 6.33
CA LEU A 51 -2.60 -2.46 5.19
C LEU A 51 -2.05 -3.88 5.38
N GLN A 52 -1.99 -4.38 6.62
CA GLN A 52 -1.56 -5.75 6.93
C GLN A 52 -2.65 -6.79 6.73
N THR A 53 -3.93 -6.38 6.79
CA THR A 53 -5.09 -7.26 6.58
C THR A 53 -5.45 -7.47 5.11
N LEU A 54 -4.90 -6.65 4.22
CA LEU A 54 -5.04 -6.77 2.77
C LEU A 54 -4.04 -7.77 2.23
#